data_AF-A0A355RYM0-F1
#
_entry.id   AF-A0A355RYM0-F1
#
_cell.length_a   1.000
_cell.length_b   1.000
_cell.length_c   1.000
_cell.angle_alpha   90.00
_cell.angle_beta   90.00
_cell.angle_gamma   90.00
#
_symmetry.space_group_name_H-M   'P 1'
#
loop_
_entity.id
_entity.type
_entity.pdbx_description
1 polymer ?
#
loop_
_entity_poly.entity_id
_entity_poly.type
_entity_poly.pdbx_seq_one_letter_code
_entity_poly.pdbx_strand_id
1 'polypeptide(L)'
;MLRGDILDKAFYELQNGSDIRGIALEGVQGQRVNLTGERVKAISKAFAVWLSKRAGKDITDLRISIGMDSRLSSPSIKKKASEGLIDSGCNVYDFAMASTPAMFMSTVTDGYKYDGAVMITASHLPYNRNGMKIFFS
;
A
#
# COMPACT_ATOMS: atom_id res chain seq x y z
N MET A 1 -18.69 21.79 -5.19
CA MET A 1 -18.84 20.54 -5.96
C MET A 1 -17.56 20.13 -6.71
N LEU A 2 -16.73 21.06 -7.21
CA LEU A 2 -15.55 20.76 -8.04
C LEU A 2 -14.32 20.09 -7.35
N ARG A 3 -14.25 20.02 -6.01
CA ARG A 3 -13.08 19.47 -5.29
C ARG A 3 -13.09 17.94 -5.20
N GLY A 4 -14.26 17.31 -5.18
CA GLY A 4 -14.40 15.85 -5.09
C GLY A 4 -13.94 15.17 -6.38
N ASP A 5 -14.43 15.63 -7.53
CA ASP A 5 -14.14 15.04 -8.85
C ASP A 5 -12.64 15.04 -9.20
N ILE A 6 -11.90 16.09 -8.78
CA ILE A 6 -10.46 16.19 -9.02
C ILE A 6 -9.67 15.27 -8.08
N LEU A 7 -10.11 15.14 -6.82
CA LEU A 7 -9.50 14.21 -5.86
C LEU A 7 -9.68 12.76 -6.33
N ASP A 8 -10.88 12.42 -6.78
CA ASP A 8 -11.18 11.07 -7.28
C ASP A 8 -10.31 10.73 -8.49
N LYS A 9 -10.23 11.64 -9.47
CA LYS A 9 -9.41 11.43 -10.68
C LYS A 9 -7.94 11.16 -10.34
N ALA A 10 -7.38 11.89 -9.38
CA ALA A 10 -6.01 11.72 -8.93
C ALA A 10 -5.70 10.35 -8.31
N PHE A 11 -6.67 9.72 -7.64
CA PHE A 11 -6.54 8.36 -7.11
C PHE A 11 -6.79 7.30 -8.19
N TYR A 12 -7.73 7.52 -9.11
CA TYR A 12 -7.96 6.62 -10.24
C TYR A 12 -6.75 6.49 -11.17
N GLU A 13 -5.95 7.55 -11.32
CA GLU A 13 -4.67 7.49 -12.06
C GLU A 13 -3.65 6.50 -11.46
N LEU A 14 -3.82 6.11 -10.20
CA LEU A 14 -2.96 5.14 -9.53
C LEU A 14 -3.46 3.69 -9.66
N GLN A 15 -4.68 3.48 -10.16
CA GLN A 15 -5.23 2.14 -10.35
C GLN A 15 -4.52 1.41 -11.51
N ASN A 16 -4.03 0.20 -11.24
CA ASN A 16 -3.39 -0.64 -12.24
C ASN A 16 -3.84 -2.09 -12.08
N GLY A 17 -4.93 -2.45 -12.76
CA GLY A 17 -5.61 -3.72 -12.53
C GLY A 17 -6.09 -3.83 -11.08
N SER A 18 -5.63 -4.87 -10.38
CA SER A 18 -5.88 -5.06 -8.94
C SER A 18 -4.91 -4.30 -8.03
N ASP A 19 -3.83 -3.75 -8.59
CA ASP A 19 -2.75 -3.12 -7.83
C ASP A 19 -2.83 -1.59 -7.87
N ILE A 20 -2.06 -0.94 -7.01
CA ILE A 20 -1.79 0.50 -7.03
C ILE A 20 -0.39 0.72 -7.61
N ARG A 21 -0.26 1.56 -8.65
CA ARG A 21 1.03 1.90 -9.28
C ARG A 21 1.08 3.39 -9.60
N GLY A 22 2.26 3.99 -9.43
CA GLY A 22 2.50 5.36 -9.86
C GLY A 22 3.98 5.69 -9.98
N ILE A 23 4.24 6.93 -10.39
CA ILE A 23 5.59 7.52 -10.43
C ILE A 23 5.93 7.95 -9.00
N ALA A 24 7.00 7.39 -8.48
CA ALA A 24 7.46 7.56 -7.10
C ALA A 24 8.77 8.35 -6.99
N LEU A 25 9.50 8.50 -8.11
CA LEU A 25 10.73 9.28 -8.20
C LEU A 25 10.69 10.17 -9.45
N GLU A 26 11.33 11.32 -9.33
CA GLU A 26 11.68 12.17 -10.47
C GLU A 26 12.79 11.50 -11.31
N GLY A 27 13.08 12.06 -12.49
CA GLY A 27 14.20 11.62 -13.33
C GLY A 27 13.83 11.06 -14.71
N VAL A 28 12.54 11.09 -15.07
CA VAL A 28 12.09 10.79 -16.44
C VAL A 28 11.35 12.02 -16.98
N GLN A 29 11.83 12.56 -18.10
CA GLN A 29 11.24 13.77 -18.70
C GLN A 29 9.76 13.56 -19.02
N GLY A 30 8.94 14.54 -18.64
CA GLY A 30 7.48 14.50 -18.85
C GLY A 30 6.71 13.63 -17.85
N GLN A 31 7.38 12.96 -16.91
CA GLN A 31 6.75 12.19 -15.85
C GLN A 31 6.92 12.91 -14.52
N ARG A 32 5.80 13.21 -13.84
CA ARG A 32 5.81 13.86 -12.51
C ARG A 32 5.43 12.84 -11.44
N VAL A 33 5.99 12.98 -10.24
CA VAL A 33 5.60 12.13 -9.10
C VAL A 33 4.12 12.26 -8.82
N ASN A 34 3.41 11.13 -8.87
CA ASN A 34 1.98 11.05 -8.59
C ASN A 34 1.65 10.02 -7.50
N LEU A 35 2.59 9.15 -7.12
CA LEU A 35 2.49 8.30 -5.93
C LEU A 35 3.12 9.03 -4.73
N THR A 36 2.44 10.09 -4.27
CA THR A 36 2.92 10.92 -3.17
C THR A 36 2.72 10.23 -1.82
N GLY A 37 3.49 10.63 -0.81
CA GLY A 37 3.33 10.11 0.55
C GLY A 37 1.93 10.34 1.13
N GLU A 38 1.29 11.45 0.78
CA GLU A 38 -0.09 11.76 1.18
C GLU A 38 -1.10 10.78 0.56
N ARG A 39 -0.95 10.49 -0.75
CA ARG A 39 -1.81 9.52 -1.44
C ARG A 39 -1.60 8.10 -0.92
N VAL A 40 -0.35 7.70 -0.69
CA VAL A 40 -0.01 6.40 -0.06
C VAL A 40 -0.66 6.29 1.31
N LYS A 41 -0.56 7.33 2.13
CA LYS A 41 -1.17 7.36 3.47
C LYS A 41 -2.70 7.27 3.39
N ALA A 42 -3.33 8.03 2.49
CA ALA A 42 -4.77 8.00 2.27
C ALA A 42 -5.28 6.64 1.78
N ILE A 43 -4.59 6.02 0.82
CA ILE A 43 -4.91 4.67 0.31
C ILE A 43 -4.77 3.64 1.43
N SER A 44 -3.74 3.75 2.27
CA SER A 44 -3.53 2.83 3.40
C SER A 44 -4.65 2.95 4.44
N LYS A 45 -5.08 4.18 4.76
CA LYS A 45 -6.25 4.43 5.63
C LYS A 45 -7.53 3.82 5.04
N ALA A 46 -7.76 4.03 3.74
CA ALA A 46 -8.92 3.47 3.04
C ALA A 46 -8.91 1.93 3.07
N PHE A 47 -7.75 1.31 2.88
CA PHE A 47 -7.60 -0.14 2.99
C PHE A 47 -7.95 -0.65 4.39
N ALA A 48 -7.43 -0.03 5.45
CA ALA A 48 -7.74 -0.41 6.84
C ALA A 48 -9.25 -0.35 7.15
N VAL A 49 -9.91 0.74 6.78
CA VAL A 49 -11.37 0.92 6.98
C VAL A 49 -12.16 -0.12 6.18
N TRP A 50 -11.77 -0.38 4.94
CA TRP A 50 -12.41 -1.39 4.11
C TRP A 50 -12.23 -2.81 4.67
N LEU A 51 -11.02 -3.14 5.11
CA LEU A 51 -10.69 -4.47 5.64
C LEU A 51 -11.43 -4.76 6.93
N SER A 52 -11.53 -3.78 7.85
CA SER A 52 -12.30 -3.90 9.10
C SER A 52 -13.75 -4.27 8.81
N LYS A 53 -14.39 -3.55 7.88
CA LYS A 53 -15.77 -3.83 7.46
C LYS A 53 -15.92 -5.20 6.80
N ARG A 54 -14.98 -5.57 5.93
CA ARG A 54 -15.00 -6.86 5.22
C ARG A 54 -14.83 -8.04 6.17
N ALA A 55 -13.89 -7.94 7.10
CA ALA A 55 -13.57 -8.99 8.06
C ALA A 55 -14.55 -9.05 9.24
N GLY A 56 -15.40 -8.02 9.40
CA GLY A 56 -16.28 -7.91 10.58
C GLY A 56 -15.49 -7.74 11.88
N LYS A 57 -14.31 -7.13 11.82
CA LYS A 57 -13.39 -6.93 12.95
C LYS A 57 -13.26 -5.44 13.27
N ASP A 58 -13.05 -5.11 14.55
CA ASP A 58 -12.66 -3.76 14.91
C ASP A 58 -11.33 -3.40 14.22
N ILE A 59 -11.20 -2.16 13.80
CA ILE A 59 -10.00 -1.67 13.12
C ILE A 59 -8.76 -1.78 14.04
N THR A 60 -8.95 -1.71 15.36
CA THR A 60 -7.88 -1.87 16.35
C THR A 60 -7.40 -3.30 16.52
N ASP A 61 -8.19 -4.28 16.08
CA ASP A 61 -7.85 -5.70 16.14
C ASP A 61 -7.18 -6.19 14.85
N LEU A 62 -7.21 -5.40 13.78
CA LEU A 62 -6.59 -5.76 12.51
C LEU A 62 -5.08 -5.89 12.65
N ARG A 63 -4.56 -7.05 12.25
CA ARG A 63 -3.13 -7.32 12.13
C ARG A 63 -2.76 -7.26 10.65
N ILE A 64 -1.96 -6.26 10.27
CA ILE A 64 -1.58 -6.02 8.88
C ILE A 64 -0.06 -6.13 8.74
N SER A 65 0.40 -7.07 7.92
CA SER A 65 1.82 -7.17 7.57
C SER A 65 2.19 -6.20 6.45
N ILE A 66 3.41 -5.67 6.48
CA ILE A 66 3.92 -4.80 5.42
C ILE A 66 5.36 -5.14 5.07
N GLY A 67 5.66 -5.25 3.78
CA GLY A 67 7.00 -5.54 3.28
C GLY A 67 7.28 -4.77 1.99
N MET A 68 8.53 -4.79 1.54
CA MET A 68 8.95 -4.04 0.35
C MET A 68 10.01 -4.74 -0.50
N ASP A 69 10.14 -4.32 -1.75
CA ASP A 69 11.29 -4.64 -2.61
C ASP A 69 12.46 -3.65 -2.39
N SER A 70 13.50 -3.79 -3.21
CA SER A 70 14.75 -3.00 -3.12
C SER A 70 14.73 -1.64 -3.82
N ARG A 71 13.57 -1.14 -4.28
CA ARG A 71 13.51 0.17 -4.97
C ARG A 71 13.88 1.31 -4.03
N LEU A 72 14.57 2.34 -4.55
CA LEU A 72 15.01 3.49 -3.76
C LEU A 72 13.86 4.24 -3.06
N SER A 73 12.67 4.27 -3.67
CA SER A 73 11.48 4.89 -3.08
C SER A 73 10.73 4.00 -2.08
N SER A 74 11.01 2.69 -2.05
CA SER A 74 10.29 1.72 -1.23
C SER A 74 10.36 2.00 0.27
N PRO A 75 11.50 2.37 0.88
CA PRO A 75 11.55 2.71 2.31
C PRO A 75 10.62 3.87 2.68
N SER A 76 10.57 4.92 1.86
CA SER A 76 9.72 6.09 2.09
C SER A 76 8.23 5.75 1.94
N ILE A 77 7.88 5.00 0.89
CA ILE A 77 6.50 4.56 0.65
C ILE A 77 6.03 3.61 1.75
N LYS A 78 6.85 2.63 2.14
CA LYS A 78 6.55 1.71 3.24
C LYS A 78 6.27 2.48 4.53
N LYS A 79 7.14 3.45 4.88
CA LYS A 79 6.94 4.31 6.05
C LYS A 79 5.59 5.04 5.98
N LYS A 80 5.25 5.65 4.85
CA LYS A 80 3.98 6.38 4.69
C LYS A 80 2.76 5.48 4.72
N ALA A 81 2.87 4.27 4.19
CA ALA A 81 1.82 3.27 4.28
C ALA A 81 1.61 2.80 5.73
N SER A 82 2.69 2.45 6.43
CA SER A 82 2.66 2.12 7.86
C SER A 82 2.05 3.23 8.70
N GLU A 83 2.46 4.50 8.50
CA GLU A 83 1.86 5.66 9.18
C GLU A 83 0.34 5.74 8.93
N GLY A 84 -0.13 5.46 7.72
CA GLY A 84 -1.57 5.47 7.41
C GLY A 84 -2.35 4.38 8.15
N LEU A 85 -1.79 3.17 8.19
CA LEU A 85 -2.39 2.03 8.88
C LEU A 85 -2.40 2.24 10.42
N ILE A 86 -1.27 2.66 10.99
CA ILE A 86 -1.13 2.93 12.43
C ILE A 86 -2.06 4.07 12.87
N ASP A 87 -2.12 5.17 12.11
CA ASP A 87 -3.04 6.28 12.38
C ASP A 87 -4.52 5.84 12.38
N SER A 88 -4.84 4.72 11.70
CA SER A 88 -6.20 4.17 11.66
C SER A 88 -6.51 3.24 12.83
N GLY A 89 -5.51 2.91 13.66
CA GLY A 89 -5.62 2.01 14.81
C GLY A 89 -5.11 0.59 14.56
N CYS A 90 -4.69 0.24 13.35
CA CYS A 90 -4.26 -1.13 13.04
C CYS A 90 -2.93 -1.51 13.70
N ASN A 91 -2.77 -2.80 14.01
CA ASN A 91 -1.50 -3.39 14.42
C ASN A 91 -0.66 -3.71 13.17
N VAL A 92 0.41 -2.94 12.94
CA VAL A 92 1.26 -3.08 11.74
C VAL A 92 2.53 -3.88 12.07
N TYR A 93 2.81 -4.89 11.24
CA TYR A 93 3.96 -5.78 11.40
C TYR A 93 4.91 -5.63 10.20
N ASP A 94 6.11 -5.10 10.45
CA ASP A 94 7.11 -4.85 9.40
C ASP A 94 7.92 -6.10 9.08
N PHE A 95 7.80 -6.58 7.85
CA PHE A 95 8.51 -7.72 7.28
C PHE A 95 9.79 -7.30 6.54
N ALA A 96 10.18 -6.03 6.66
CA ALA A 96 11.35 -5.44 6.03
C ALA A 96 11.36 -5.66 4.51
N MET A 97 12.46 -6.17 3.97
CA MET A 97 12.52 -6.61 2.58
C MET A 97 11.91 -7.99 2.46
N ALA A 98 10.92 -8.14 1.58
CA ALA A 98 10.19 -9.39 1.40
C ALA A 98 9.90 -9.63 -0.08
N SER A 99 9.65 -10.89 -0.43
CA SER A 99 9.13 -11.22 -1.75
C SER A 99 7.61 -11.04 -1.77
N THR A 100 7.03 -10.77 -2.94
CA THR A 100 5.56 -10.72 -3.08
C THR A 100 4.88 -12.01 -2.61
N PRO A 101 5.38 -13.22 -2.95
CA PRO A 101 4.81 -14.46 -2.42
C PRO A 101 4.90 -14.54 -0.90
N ALA A 102 6.00 -14.12 -0.27
CA ALA A 102 6.11 -14.13 1.19
C ALA A 102 5.04 -13.24 1.86
N MET A 103 4.77 -12.07 1.29
CA MET A 103 3.71 -11.18 1.79
C MET A 103 2.32 -11.79 1.64
N PHE A 104 2.02 -12.45 0.50
CA PHE A 104 0.77 -13.20 0.37
C PHE A 104 0.68 -14.37 1.37
N MET A 105 1.76 -15.15 1.51
CA MET A 105 1.80 -16.27 2.44
C MET A 105 1.58 -15.82 3.89
N SER A 106 1.99 -14.61 4.26
CA SER A 106 1.73 -14.06 5.60
C SER A 106 0.22 -14.02 5.96
N THR A 107 -0.69 -13.94 5.00
CA THR A 107 -2.14 -13.95 5.26
C THR A 107 -2.74 -15.35 5.36
N VAL A 108 -2.08 -16.38 4.85
CA VAL A 108 -2.64 -17.76 4.76
C VAL A 108 -1.86 -18.83 5.53
N THR A 109 -0.59 -18.59 5.86
CA THR A 109 0.23 -19.55 6.62
C THR A 109 -0.17 -19.61 8.09
N ASP A 110 -0.36 -20.82 8.61
CA ASP A 110 -0.62 -21.08 10.03
C ASP A 110 0.45 -20.42 10.93
N GLY A 111 0.00 -19.81 12.02
CA GLY A 111 0.84 -19.02 12.92
C GLY A 111 1.10 -17.58 12.46
N TYR A 112 0.92 -17.26 11.17
CA TYR A 112 1.14 -15.91 10.64
C TYR A 112 -0.16 -15.19 10.26
N LYS A 113 -1.19 -15.87 9.73
CA LYS A 113 -2.57 -15.41 9.43
C LYS A 113 -2.90 -13.93 9.75
N TYR A 114 -2.25 -13.01 9.05
CA TYR A 114 -2.53 -11.59 9.14
C TYR A 114 -3.81 -11.29 8.36
N ASP A 115 -4.64 -10.38 8.85
CA ASP A 115 -5.90 -10.00 8.21
C ASP A 115 -5.66 -9.36 6.84
N GLY A 116 -4.53 -8.69 6.69
CA GLY A 116 -4.09 -8.09 5.43
C GLY A 116 -2.59 -8.03 5.31
N ALA A 117 -2.11 -7.88 4.07
CA ALA A 117 -0.72 -7.65 3.76
C ALA A 117 -0.56 -6.57 2.68
N VAL A 118 0.42 -5.70 2.86
CA VAL A 118 0.79 -4.66 1.88
C VAL A 118 2.22 -4.92 1.40
N MET A 119 2.38 -5.17 0.10
CA MET A 119 3.69 -5.32 -0.54
C MET A 119 4.03 -4.08 -1.36
N ILE A 120 5.04 -3.33 -0.94
CA ILE A 120 5.55 -2.17 -1.66
C ILE A 120 6.50 -2.61 -2.76
N THR A 121 6.07 -2.41 -4.00
CA THR A 121 6.85 -2.78 -5.19
C THR A 121 6.27 -2.11 -6.41
N ALA A 122 6.97 -2.12 -7.54
CA ALA A 122 6.36 -1.99 -8.87
C ALA A 122 6.69 -3.17 -9.80
N SER A 123 7.14 -4.29 -9.23
CA SER A 123 7.50 -5.52 -9.94
C SER A 123 8.46 -5.22 -11.09
N HIS A 124 8.02 -5.39 -12.33
CA HIS A 124 8.82 -5.21 -13.55
C HIS A 124 8.80 -3.79 -14.13
N LEU A 125 8.04 -2.85 -13.55
CA LEU A 125 7.96 -1.50 -14.09
C LEU A 125 9.28 -0.72 -13.91
N PRO A 126 9.52 0.34 -14.71
CA PRO A 126 10.73 1.16 -14.64
C PRO A 126 11.09 1.65 -13.22
N TYR A 127 12.36 1.98 -13.02
CA TYR A 127 12.93 2.31 -11.71
C TYR A 127 12.20 3.46 -10.98
N ASN A 128 11.71 4.45 -11.73
CA ASN A 128 11.04 5.63 -11.18
C ASN A 128 9.60 5.34 -10.72
N ARG A 129 9.08 4.15 -11.01
CA ARG A 129 7.76 3.69 -10.56
C ARG A 129 7.84 2.87 -9.28
N ASN A 130 6.79 2.95 -8.49
CA ASN A 130 6.56 2.09 -7.33
C ASN A 130 5.04 1.89 -7.16
N GLY A 131 4.62 1.25 -6.06
CA GLY A 131 3.22 0.92 -5.85
C GLY A 131 2.97 0.02 -4.66
N MET A 132 1.74 -0.46 -4.57
CA MET A 132 1.26 -1.32 -3.49
C MET A 132 0.50 -2.49 -4.10
N LYS A 133 0.85 -3.71 -3.72
CA LYS A 133 -0.04 -4.87 -3.84
C LYS A 133 -0.69 -5.12 -2.49
N ILE A 134 -1.97 -5.44 -2.49
CA ILE A 134 -2.76 -5.65 -1.28
C ILE A 134 -3.27 -7.09 -1.29
N PHE A 135 -3.07 -7.80 -0.18
CA PHE A 135 -3.61 -9.12 0.08
C PHE A 135 -4.45 -9.09 1.35
N PHE A 136 -5.43 -9.97 1.45
CA PHE A 136 -6.33 -10.09 2.60
C PHE A 136 -6.89 -11.52 2.65
N SER A 137 -7.28 -11.97 3.85
CA SER A 137 -7.93 -13.26 4.10
C SER A 137 -9.35 -13.09 4.60
#